data_AF-A0A7H0Y2N2-F1
#
_entry.id   AF-A0A7H0Y2N2-F1
#
_cell.length_a   1.000
_cell.length_b   1.000
_cell.length_c   1.000
_cell.angle_alpha   90.00
_cell.angle_beta   90.00
_cell.angle_gamma   90.00
#
_symmetry.space_group_name_H-M   'P 1'
#
loop_
_entity.id
_entity.type
_entity.pdbx_description
1 polymer ?
#
loop_
_entity_poly.entity_id
_entity_poly.type
_entity_poly.pdbx_seq_one_letter_code
_entity_poly.pdbx_strand_id
1 'polypeptide(L)' 'MEIKVDAEHQIGNIVKMMLASRGRSSIKGLADEIGMHENTFRSALNKGSLRLKDFVRIADVLGFNLSIKDGEERK' A
#
# COMPACT_ATOMS: atom_id res chain seq x y z
N MET A 1 -13.87 5.95 1.78
CA MET A 1 -12.64 6.68 2.14
C MET A 1 -11.78 6.76 0.90
N GLU A 2 -11.38 7.95 0.49
CA GLU A 2 -10.45 8.17 -0.63
C GLU A 2 -9.08 8.53 -0.01
N ILE A 3 -8.03 7.80 -0.39
CA ILE A 3 -6.65 8.09 0.05
C ILE A 3 -5.93 8.66 -1.17
N LYS A 4 -5.58 9.95 -1.11
CA LYS A 4 -4.73 10.59 -2.12
C LYS A 4 -3.27 10.37 -1.74
N VAL A 5 -2.48 9.92 -2.72
CA VAL A 5 -1.06 9.65 -2.55
C VAL A 5 -0.29 10.66 -3.38
N ASP A 6 0.55 11.46 -2.74
CA ASP A 6 1.57 12.28 -3.41
C ASP A 6 2.95 11.62 -3.29
N ALA A 7 3.94 12.17 -4.01
CA ALA A 7 5.30 11.65 -4.04
C ALA A 7 6.04 11.77 -2.69
N GLU A 8 5.54 12.58 -1.76
CA GLU A 8 6.15 12.79 -0.44
C GLU A 8 5.63 11.78 0.60
N HIS A 9 4.48 11.17 0.36
CA HIS A 9 3.95 10.15 1.26
C HIS A 9 4.74 8.83 1.15
N GLN A 10 5.32 8.41 2.26
CA GLN A 10 5.94 7.09 2.36
C GLN A 10 4.88 6.00 2.14
N ILE A 11 5.09 5.13 1.14
CA ILE A 11 4.23 3.98 0.83
C ILE A 11 3.88 3.16 2.08
N GLY A 12 4.82 3.04 3.02
CA GLY A 12 4.59 2.39 4.31
C GLY A 12 3.44 2.98 5.13
N ASN A 13 3.24 4.30 5.11
CA ASN A 13 2.14 4.96 5.81
C ASN A 13 0.79 4.70 5.14
N ILE A 14 0.76 4.69 3.80
CA ILE A 14 -0.45 4.39 3.04
C ILE A 14 -0.93 2.97 3.34
N VAL A 15 -0.03 1.99 3.31
CA VAL A 15 -0.38 0.60 3.63
C VAL A 15 -0.88 0.47 5.08
N LYS A 16 -0.28 1.19 6.03
CA LYS A 16 -0.77 1.21 7.43
C LYS A 16 -2.17 1.83 7.54
N MET A 17 -2.46 2.90 6.80
CA MET A 17 -3.79 3.51 6.76
C MET A 17 -4.83 2.55 6.16
N MET A 18 -4.48 1.85 5.08
CA MET A 18 -5.35 0.84 4.47
C MET A 18 -5.67 -0.29 5.46
N LEU A 19 -4.65 -0.81 6.17
CA LEU A 19 -4.83 -1.80 7.23
C LEU A 19 -5.78 -1.30 8.32
N ALA A 20 -5.50 -0.11 8.87
CA ALA A 20 -6.31 0.49 9.94
C ALA A 20 -7.78 0.69 9.52
N SER A 21 -8.02 1.14 8.29
CA SER A 21 -9.38 1.35 7.76
C SER A 21 -10.21 0.05 7.65
N ARG A 22 -9.54 -1.09 7.56
CA ARG A 22 -10.17 -2.42 7.50
C ARG A 22 -10.19 -3.13 8.87
N GLY A 23 -9.83 -2.43 9.94
CA GLY A 23 -9.72 -3.01 11.28
C GLY A 23 -8.62 -4.07 11.40
N ARG A 24 -7.68 -4.10 10.45
CA ARG A 24 -6.53 -5.02 10.45
C ARG A 24 -5.31 -4.29 11.03
N SER A 25 -4.52 -4.98 11.84
CA SER A 25 -3.30 -4.41 12.45
C SER A 25 -2.02 -5.16 12.08
N SER A 26 -2.14 -6.34 11.46
CA SER A 26 -0.99 -7.22 11.25
C SER A 26 -0.34 -7.03 9.89
N ILE A 27 0.83 -6.38 9.88
CA ILE A 27 1.74 -6.33 8.73
C ILE A 27 2.20 -7.73 8.33
N LYS A 28 2.40 -8.62 9.31
CA LYS A 28 2.79 -10.02 9.07
C LYS A 28 1.70 -10.78 8.31
N GLY A 29 0.46 -10.68 8.77
CA GLY A 29 -0.68 -11.34 8.09
C GLY A 29 -0.83 -10.86 6.66
N LEU A 30 -0.70 -9.55 6.42
CA LEU A 30 -0.70 -9.01 5.07
C LEU A 30 0.46 -9.54 4.22
N ALA A 31 1.66 -9.66 4.79
CA ALA A 31 2.83 -10.22 4.11
C ALA A 31 2.57 -11.67 3.65
N ASP A 32 1.99 -12.49 4.53
CA ASP A 32 1.62 -13.87 4.22
C ASP A 32 0.54 -13.95 3.13
N GLU A 33 -0.50 -13.11 3.21
CA GLU A 33 -1.58 -13.03 2.20
C GLU A 33 -1.07 -12.65 0.80
N ILE A 34 -0.05 -11.79 0.71
CA ILE A 34 0.55 -11.40 -0.58
C ILE A 34 1.67 -12.34 -1.04
N GLY A 35 2.03 -13.34 -0.22
CA GLY A 35 3.08 -14.32 -0.49
C GLY A 35 4.51 -13.75 -0.37
N MET A 36 4.72 -12.80 0.54
CA MET A 36 6.02 -12.16 0.79
C MET A 36 6.48 -12.41 2.22
N HIS A 37 7.77 -12.72 2.39
CA HIS A 37 8.36 -12.87 3.72
C HIS A 37 8.27 -11.54 4.51
N GLU A 38 7.86 -11.59 5.79
CA GLU A 38 7.59 -10.40 6.61
C GLU A 38 8.76 -9.40 6.61
N ASN A 39 9.99 -9.87 6.83
CA ASN A 39 11.18 -9.01 6.84
C ASN A 39 11.41 -8.29 5.50
N THR A 40 11.17 -8.98 4.39
CA THR A 40 11.28 -8.40 3.05
C THR A 40 10.20 -7.35 2.85
N PHE A 41 8.97 -7.66 3.25
CA PHE A 41 7.84 -6.73 3.14
C PHE A 41 8.06 -5.46 3.98
N ARG A 42 8.46 -5.62 5.25
CA ARG A 42 8.78 -4.51 6.15
C ARG A 42 9.91 -3.65 5.60
N SER A 43 10.97 -4.27 5.08
CA SER A 43 12.09 -3.56 4.44
C SER A 43 11.62 -2.77 3.21
N ALA A 44 10.77 -3.36 2.36
CA ALA A 44 10.23 -2.72 1.17
C ALA A 44 9.36 -1.50 1.49
N LEU A 45 8.51 -1.61 2.53
CA LEU A 45 7.68 -0.49 3.00
C LEU A 45 8.52 0.66 3.56
N ASN A 46 9.53 0.34 4.37
CA ASN A 46 10.37 1.35 5.03
C ASN A 46 11.34 2.05 4.05
N LYS A 47 11.82 1.33 3.03
CA LYS A 47 12.77 1.85 2.05
C LYS A 47 12.09 2.44 0.80
N GLY A 48 10.76 2.39 0.72
CA GLY A 48 10.02 2.83 -0.47
C GLY A 48 10.31 1.99 -1.72
N SER A 49 10.76 0.74 -1.56
CA SER A 49 11.13 -0.14 -2.68
C SER A 49 10.05 -1.19 -3.00
N LEU A 50 8.83 -0.99 -2.49
CA LEU A 50 7.68 -1.83 -2.82
C LEU A 50 7.37 -1.73 -4.32
N ARG A 51 7.30 -2.88 -5.00
CA ARG A 51 7.01 -2.89 -6.43
C ARG A 51 5.53 -2.57 -6.65
N LEU A 52 5.22 -1.91 -7.76
CA LEU A 52 3.84 -1.55 -8.11
C LEU A 52 2.89 -2.76 -8.09
N LYS A 53 3.31 -3.91 -8.65
CA LYS A 53 2.51 -5.14 -8.63
C LYS A 53 2.16 -5.63 -7.22
N ASP A 54 3.08 -5.45 -6.27
CA ASP A 54 2.90 -5.89 -4.88
C ASP A 54 1.94 -4.91 -4.19
N PHE A 55 2.05 -3.61 -4.48
CA PHE A 55 1.10 -2.60 -4.02
C PHE A 55 -0.32 -2.82 -4.55
N VAL A 56 -0.48 -3.13 -5.83
CA VAL A 56 -1.78 -3.49 -6.42
C VAL A 56 -2.39 -4.70 -5.72
N ARG A 57 -1.56 -5.73 -5.45
CA ARG A 57 -2.01 -6.92 -4.73
C ARG A 57 -2.46 -6.62 -3.30
N ILE A 58 -1.74 -5.75 -2.59
CA ILE A 58 -2.14 -5.29 -1.24
C ILE A 58 -3.49 -4.58 -1.30
N ALA A 59 -3.70 -3.71 -2.28
CA ALA A 59 -4.96 -3.02 -2.45
C ALA A 59 -6.12 -4.00 -2.68
N ASP A 60 -5.94 -4.96 -3.58
CA ASP A 60 -6.92 -6.00 -3.88
C ASP A 60 -7.26 -6.85 -2.64
N VAL A 61 -6.25 -7.35 -1.93
CA VAL A 61 -6.42 -8.14 -0.70
C VAL A 61 -7.15 -7.36 0.40
N LEU A 62 -6.91 -6.05 0.49
CA LEU A 62 -7.58 -5.17 1.45
C LEU A 62 -8.92 -4.61 0.93
N GLY A 63 -9.37 -5.06 -0.24
CA GLY A 63 -10.65 -4.68 -0.85
C GLY A 63 -10.72 -3.23 -1.32
N PHE A 64 -9.60 -2.67 -1.77
CA PHE A 64 -9.51 -1.32 -2.33
C PHE A 64 -9.46 -1.36 -3.86
N ASN A 65 -10.16 -0.41 -4.47
CA ASN A 65 -10.01 -0.13 -5.90
C ASN A 65 -8.94 0.95 -6.09
N LEU A 66 -7.96 0.68 -6.94
CA LEU A 66 -6.97 1.67 -7.35
C LEU A 66 -7.46 2.42 -8.60
N SER A 67 -7.36 3.74 -8.57
CA SER A 67 -7.64 4.60 -9.72
C SER A 67 -6.40 5.43 -10.01
N ILE A 68 -5.96 5.41 -11.27
CA ILE A 68 -4.88 6.26 -11.77
C ILE A 68 -5.55 7.35 -12.60
N LYS A 69 -5.26 8.60 -12.27
CA LYS A 69 -5.71 9.77 -13.02
C LYS A 69 -4.48 10.43 -13.65
N ASP A 70 -4.65 10.91 -14.88
CA ASP A 70 -3.63 11.72 -15.52
C ASP A 70 -3.47 13.04 -14.73
N GLY A 71 -2.25 13.55 -14.68
CA GLY A 71 -1.87 14.72 -13.90
C GLY A 71 -2.27 16.06 -14.52
N GLU A 72 -3.12 16.08 -15.55
CA GLU A 72 -3.44 17.28 -16.34
C GLU A 72 -4.22 18.40 -15.59
N GLU A 73 -4.47 18.27 -14.28
CA GLU A 73 -5.01 19.35 -13.44
C GLU A 73 -3.95 19.97 -12.52
N ARG A 74 -2.86 20.45 -13.11
CA ARG A 74 -2.06 21.55 -12.54
C ARG A 74 -1.99 22.68 -13.56
N LYS A 75 -3.13 23.31 -13.87
CA LYS A 75 -3.17 24.64 -14.50
C LYS A 75 -3.39 25.69 -13.42
#